data_AF-A0AAV3P491-F1
#
_entry.id   AF-A0AAV3P491-F1
#
_cell.length_a   1.000
_cell.length_b   1.000
_cell.length_c   1.000
_cell.angle_alpha   90.00
_cell.angle_beta   90.00
_cell.angle_gamma   90.00
#
_symmetry.space_group_name_H-M   'P 1'
#
loop_
_entity.id
_entity.type
_entity.pdbx_description
1 polymer ?
#
loop_
_entity_poly.entity_id
_entity_poly.type
_entity_poly.pdbx_seq_one_letter_code
_entity_poly.pdbx_strand_id
1 'polypeptide(L)' 'MQPPREFKDIQKLTRYVAALSRFISKFGERNFPFFKNLRRASSTKFYWDEVCNTAFEELKEYLSSPKL' A
#
# COMPACT_ATOMS: atom_id res chain seq x y z
N MET A 1 -5.96 5.17 -8.49
CA MET A 1 -4.65 4.50 -8.27
C MET A 1 -4.67 3.15 -8.98
N GLN A 2 -3.63 2.80 -9.75
CA GLN A 2 -3.53 1.52 -10.48
C GLN A 2 -2.64 0.53 -9.69
N PRO A 3 -2.89 -0.79 -9.75
CA PRO A 3 -2.01 -1.78 -9.15
C PRO A 3 -0.60 -1.71 -9.74
N PRO A 4 0.47 -1.83 -8.93
CA PRO A 4 1.85 -1.92 -9.40
C PRO A 4 2.05 -3.08 -10.37
N ARG A 5 2.70 -2.82 -11.50
CA ARG A 5 3.05 -3.86 -12.49
C ARG A 5 4.54 -4.21 -12.45
N GLU A 6 5.34 -3.31 -11.89
CA GLU A 6 6.79 -3.45 -11.82
C GLU A 6 7.31 -3.05 -10.44
N PHE A 7 8.54 -3.47 -10.14
CA PHE A 7 9.23 -3.11 -8.90
C PHE A 7 9.33 -1.60 -8.67
N LYS A 8 9.52 -0.81 -9.75
CA LYS A 8 9.56 0.66 -9.67
C LYS A 8 8.23 1.25 -9.19
N ASP A 9 7.10 0.65 -9.58
CA ASP A 9 5.79 1.10 -9.14
C ASP A 9 5.55 0.79 -7.66
N ILE A 10 6.05 -0.35 -7.19
CA ILE A 10 6.03 -0.68 -5.75
C ILE A 10 6.85 0.35 -4.97
N GLN A 11 8.05 0.71 -5.43
CA GLN A 11 8.86 1.74 -4.77
C GLN A 11 8.15 3.09 -4.73
N LYS A 12 7.50 3.51 -5.82
CA LYS A 12 6.70 4.73 -5.87
C LYS A 12 5.53 4.66 -4.88
N LEU A 13 4.82 3.53 -4.85
CA LEU A 13 3.72 3.30 -3.92
C LEU A 13 4.18 3.39 -2.47
N THR A 14 5.29 2.76 -2.10
CA THR A 14 5.86 2.85 -0.75
C THR A 14 6.16 4.29 -0.36
N ARG A 15 6.77 5.09 -1.26
CA ARG A 15 7.05 6.51 -0.98
C ARG A 15 5.76 7.31 -0.80
N TYR A 16 4.76 7.08 -1.65
CA TYR A 16 3.47 7.74 -1.55
C TYR A 16 2.77 7.44 -0.23
N VAL A 17 2.70 6.16 0.15
CA VAL A 17 2.06 5.70 1.39
C VAL A 17 2.80 6.21 2.63
N ALA A 18 4.14 6.27 2.59
CA ALA A 18 4.95 6.87 3.65
C ALA A 18 4.78 8.39 3.79
N ALA A 19 4.44 9.10 2.69
CA ALA A 19 4.08 10.51 2.77
C ALA A 19 2.69 10.69 3.39
N LEU A 20 1.71 9.86 2.99
CA LEU A 20 0.35 9.89 3.53
C LEU A 20 0.27 9.59 5.02
N SER A 21 1.11 8.66 5.52
CA SER A 21 1.12 8.29 6.94
C SER A 21 1.45 9.45 7.87
N ARG A 22 2.03 10.54 7.37
CA ARG A 22 2.31 11.77 8.12
C ARG A 22 1.06 12.61 8.38
N PHE A 23 0.03 12.47 7.56
CA PHE A 23 -1.20 13.27 7.61
C PHE A 23 -2.37 12.52 8.24
N ILE A 24 -2.30 11.18 8.31
CA ILE A 24 -3.41 10.34 8.76
C ILE A 24 -3.03 9.68 10.09
N SER A 25 -3.74 10.05 11.16
CA SER A 25 -3.54 9.47 12.48
C SER A 25 -3.79 7.96 12.46
N LYS A 26 -2.93 7.18 13.14
CA LYS A 26 -2.98 5.72 13.22
C LYS A 26 -2.96 5.00 11.85
N PHE A 27 -2.47 5.66 10.80
CA PHE A 27 -2.39 5.08 9.47
C PHE A 27 -1.53 3.80 9.44
N GLY A 28 -0.38 3.84 10.13
CA GLY A 28 0.53 2.70 10.26
C GLY A 28 -0.12 1.47 10.91
N GLU A 29 -0.89 1.69 11.98
CA GLU A 29 -1.59 0.63 12.72
C GLU A 29 -2.71 0.01 11.87
N ARG A 30 -3.51 0.85 11.20
CA ARG A 30 -4.66 0.39 10.40
C ARG A 30 -4.25 -0.30 9.10
N ASN A 31 -3.14 0.12 8.51
CA ASN A 31 -2.64 -0.41 7.23
C ASN A 31 -1.44 -1.36 7.41
N PHE A 32 -1.23 -1.86 8.63
CA PHE A 32 -0.15 -2.81 8.92
C PHE A 32 -0.16 -4.06 8.01
N PRO A 33 -1.33 -4.69 7.73
CA PRO A 33 -1.39 -5.82 6.78
C PRO A 33 -0.91 -5.44 5.38
N PHE A 34 -1.29 -4.25 4.90
CA PHE A 34 -0.83 -3.70 3.63
C PHE A 34 0.69 -3.50 3.63
N PHE A 35 1.29 -2.93 4.67
CA PHE A 35 2.75 -2.75 4.74
C PHE A 35 3.52 -4.07 4.73
N LYS A 36 2.99 -5.10 5.41
CA LYS A 36 3.58 -6.45 5.39
C LYS A 36 3.57 -7.04 3.98
N ASN A 37 2.45 -6.90 3.27
CA ASN A 37 2.30 -7.36 1.89
C ASN A 37 3.17 -6.54 0.93
N LEU A 38 3.24 -5.23 1.10
CA LEU A 38 4.05 -4.32 0.30
C LEU A 38 5.55 -4.64 0.42
N ARG A 39 6.02 -4.94 1.64
CA ARG A 39 7.41 -5.36 1.89
C ARG A 39 7.72 -6.70 1.21
N ARG A 40 6.76 -7.63 1.19
CA ARG A 40 6.91 -8.90 0.49
C ARG A 40 6.95 -8.68 -1.03
N ALA A 41 6.08 -7.83 -1.55
CA ALA A 41 6.02 -7.48 -2.96
C ALA A 41 7.28 -6.73 -3.44
N SER A 42 7.92 -5.97 -2.56
CA SER A 42 9.21 -5.30 -2.80
C SER A 42 10.44 -6.16 -2.52
N SER A 43 10.30 -7.48 -2.38
CA SER A 43 11.46 -8.37 -2.21
C SER A 43 12.23 -8.57 -3.53
N THR A 44 13.39 -9.22 -3.46
CA THR A 44 14.33 -9.41 -4.59
C THR A 44 13.70 -10.04 -5.84
N LYS A 45 12.56 -10.73 -5.68
CA LYS A 45 11.68 -11.16 -6.77
C LYS A 45 10.36 -10.42 -6.60
N PHE A 46 10.06 -9.50 -7.51
CA PHE A 46 8.76 -8.83 -7.57
C PHE A 46 7.65 -9.88 -7.43
N TYR A 47 6.82 -9.73 -6.40
CA TYR A 47 5.78 -10.69 -6.09
C TYR A 47 4.50 -9.94 -5.75
N TRP A 48 3.69 -9.67 -6.77
CA TRP A 48 2.38 -9.06 -6.63
C TRP A 48 1.30 -10.12 -6.85
N ASP A 49 0.77 -10.66 -5.76
CA ASP A 49 -0.27 -11.68 -5.78
C ASP A 49 -1.64 -11.11 -5.39
N GLU A 50 -2.65 -11.97 -5.40
CA GLU A 50 -4.03 -11.60 -5.05
C GLU A 50 -4.12 -10.99 -3.64
N VAL A 51 -3.33 -11.49 -2.69
CA VAL A 51 -3.26 -10.94 -1.32
C VAL A 51 -2.73 -9.51 -1.31
N CYS A 52 -1.71 -9.20 -2.12
CA CYS A 52 -1.23 -7.82 -2.28
C CYS A 52 -2.28 -6.93 -2.96
N ASN A 53 -3.02 -7.47 -3.93
CA ASN A 53 -4.06 -6.74 -4.63
C ASN A 53 -5.24 -6.40 -3.70
N THR A 54 -5.72 -7.35 -2.90
CA THR A 54 -6.80 -7.12 -1.93
C THR A 54 -6.41 -6.06 -0.91
N ALA A 55 -5.22 -6.16 -0.31
CA ALA A 55 -4.74 -5.16 0.64
C ALA A 55 -4.57 -3.76 0.00
N PHE A 56 -4.24 -3.70 -1.30
CA PHE A 56 -4.14 -2.44 -2.04
C PHE A 56 -5.53 -1.82 -2.31
N GLU A 57 -6.54 -2.63 -2.64
CA GLU A 57 -7.91 -2.16 -2.81
C GLU A 57 -8.51 -1.68 -1.48
N GLU A 58 -8.29 -2.40 -0.37
CA GLU A 58 -8.68 -1.93 0.98
C GLU A 58 -8.05 -0.58 1.32
N LEU A 59 -6.77 -0.38 0.99
CA LEU A 59 -6.10 0.91 1.17
C LEU A 59 -6.75 2.00 0.30
N LYS A 60 -7.09 1.69 -0.96
CA LYS A 60 -7.77 2.65 -1.85
C LYS A 60 -9.13 3.04 -1.30
N GLU A 61 -9.93 2.08 -0.84
CA GLU A 61 -11.23 2.36 -0.22
C GLU A 61 -11.07 3.23 1.03
N TYR A 62 -10.11 2.90 1.89
CA TYR A 62 -9.80 3.69 3.09
C TYR A 62 -9.44 5.14 2.76
N LEU A 63 -8.63 5.36 1.73
CA LEU A 63 -8.23 6.71 1.28
C LEU A 63 -9.32 7.44 0.50
N SER A 64 -10.24 6.72 -0.15
CA SER A 64 -11.33 7.29 -0.94
C SER A 64 -12.55 7.63 -0.07
N SER A 65 -12.67 7.02 1.10
CA SER A 65 -13.71 7.34 2.07
C SER A 65 -13.26 8.52 2.94
N PRO A 66 -13.92 9.69 2.86
CA PRO A 66 -13.64 10.78 3.76
C PRO A 66 -14.19 10.41 5.13
N LYS A 67 -13.32 9.97 6.04
CA LYS A 67 -13.64 10.02 7.47
C LYS A 67 -13.32 11.43 7.96
N LEU A 68 -14.24 12.35 7.62
CA LEU A 68 -14.44 13.59 8.36
C LEU A 68 -14.82 13.26 9.81
#